data_AF-A0AAV1V1H2-F1
#
_entry.id   AF-A0AAV1V1H2-F1
#
_cell.length_a   1.000
_cell.length_b   1.000
_cell.length_c   1.000
_cell.angle_alpha   90.00
_cell.angle_beta   90.00
_cell.angle_gamma   90.00
#
_symmetry.space_group_name_H-M   'P 1'
#
loop_
_entity.id
_entity.type
_entity.pdbx_description
1 polymer ?
#
loop_
_entity_poly.entity_id
_entity_poly.type
_entity_poly.pdbx_seq_one_letter_code
_entity_poly.pdbx_strand_id
1 'polypeptide(L)'
;MAHCTGLGMAQSLSFFSSLRKSDSDENDDSANACAICLETMKGELATLSCGHVFHYTCVKRALTGRPACPVCRRKASPRSAIRLYLFVEARQKRSCKCKHRSHSNRQACREEARHNVLARSASELPERMKKMRVELDRINEIQRMTSSHSFQLENELARRQQQQEQTMRQIQHVQRELDRANVKLKRLQHIATLSYSQCREAKHANVEFKSKVQTAADRLRELMRGCRRSCCPGCSTKGAEMKRVVQELAASSGSGSCCTRHVRRGGITDVAERLAWHPYHPGSCRNV
;
A
#
# COMPACT_ATOMS: atom_id res chain seq x y z
N MET A 1 -16.88 -24.82 3.07
CA MET A 1 -17.39 -25.45 4.31
C MET A 1 -16.19 -25.85 5.14
N ALA A 2 -15.88 -25.07 6.18
CA ALA A 2 -14.96 -25.45 7.25
C ALA A 2 -15.54 -24.82 8.52
N HIS A 3 -15.72 -25.66 9.53
CA HIS A 3 -16.66 -25.50 10.62
C HIS A 3 -16.17 -24.52 11.69
N CYS A 4 -17.08 -23.65 12.13
CA CYS A 4 -16.99 -22.92 13.40
C CYS A 4 -17.09 -23.92 14.56
N THR A 5 -16.11 -23.93 15.45
CA THR A 5 -16.25 -24.43 16.81
C THR A 5 -16.07 -23.29 17.78
N GLY A 6 -17.17 -22.90 18.43
CA GLY A 6 -17.18 -21.94 19.52
C GLY A 6 -16.79 -22.60 20.84
N LEU A 7 -15.96 -21.89 21.61
CA LEU A 7 -15.81 -21.90 23.06
C LEU A 7 -15.32 -20.46 23.35
N GLY A 8 -16.06 -19.53 23.94
CA GLY A 8 -16.94 -19.68 25.08
C GLY A 8 -16.09 -19.68 26.35
N MET A 9 -16.16 -18.59 27.11
CA MET A 9 -15.93 -18.42 28.56
C MET A 9 -14.99 -17.26 28.90
N ALA A 10 -15.62 -16.11 29.12
CA ALA A 10 -15.08 -15.05 29.96
C ALA A 10 -14.85 -15.62 31.37
N GLN A 11 -13.59 -15.80 31.76
CA GLN A 11 -13.25 -16.21 33.12
C GLN A 11 -12.96 -14.98 33.98
N SER A 12 -14.01 -14.62 34.72
CA SER A 12 -13.95 -14.36 36.17
C SER A 12 -12.87 -13.40 36.66
N LEU A 13 -13.25 -12.12 36.71
CA LEU A 13 -12.78 -11.18 37.73
C LEU A 13 -13.33 -11.63 39.10
N SER A 14 -12.73 -12.68 39.67
CA SER A 14 -12.94 -13.10 41.05
C SER A 14 -11.59 -13.10 41.75
N PHE A 15 -11.05 -11.90 41.99
CA PHE A 15 -9.90 -11.71 42.89
C PHE A 15 -9.99 -10.45 43.76
N PHE A 16 -11.17 -9.81 43.82
CA PHE A 16 -11.47 -8.81 44.85
C PHE A 16 -12.26 -9.46 45.99
N SER A 17 -11.60 -10.38 46.69
CA SER A 17 -12.04 -10.83 48.02
C SER A 17 -10.83 -10.95 48.91
N SER A 18 -10.50 -9.84 49.58
CA SER A 18 -9.87 -9.79 50.91
C SER A 18 -9.57 -8.34 51.30
N LEU A 19 -10.54 -7.42 51.13
CA LEU A 19 -10.49 -6.19 51.93
C LEU A 19 -10.94 -6.58 53.34
N ARG A 20 -9.97 -6.98 54.17
CA ARG A 20 -10.18 -7.20 55.59
C ARG A 20 -10.77 -5.93 56.18
N LYS A 21 -11.97 -6.09 56.73
CA LYS A 21 -12.52 -5.21 57.75
C LYS A 21 -11.68 -5.42 59.01
N SER A 22 -10.98 -4.39 59.44
CA SER A 22 -10.52 -4.26 60.81
C SER A 22 -11.01 -2.92 61.32
N ASP A 23 -12.16 -2.98 62.01
CA ASP A 23 -12.59 -1.95 62.93
C ASP A 23 -11.57 -1.91 64.08
N SER A 24 -10.63 -0.98 64.00
CA SER A 24 -9.84 -0.54 65.15
C SER A 24 -9.40 0.90 64.91
N ASP A 25 -9.99 1.76 65.73
CA ASP A 25 -9.85 3.20 65.80
C ASP A 25 -8.42 3.54 66.29
N GLU A 26 -7.44 3.50 65.40
CA GLU A 26 -6.12 4.13 65.61
C GLU A 26 -5.75 4.95 64.37
N ASN A 27 -5.36 6.21 64.59
CA ASN A 27 -4.89 7.14 63.55
C ASN A 27 -3.67 6.56 62.82
N ASP A 28 -3.89 5.80 61.76
CA ASP A 28 -2.81 5.32 60.92
C ASP A 28 -2.43 6.39 59.88
N ASP A 29 -1.63 7.36 60.33
CA ASP A 29 -0.90 8.30 59.46
C ASP A 29 0.07 7.56 58.49
N SER A 30 0.21 6.23 58.62
CA SER A 30 1.08 5.37 57.80
C SER A 30 0.51 5.01 56.43
N ALA A 31 -0.81 5.11 56.21
CA ALA A 31 -1.45 4.68 54.96
C ALA A 31 -1.03 5.51 53.73
N ASN A 32 -0.38 6.67 53.94
CA ASN A 32 0.10 7.57 52.88
C ASN A 32 1.61 7.85 52.98
N ALA A 33 2.38 6.96 53.60
CA ALA A 33 3.83 7.09 53.74
C ALA A 33 4.58 6.07 52.86
N CYS A 34 5.74 6.48 52.35
CA CYS A 34 6.63 5.60 51.59
C CYS A 34 7.29 4.60 52.55
N ALA A 35 7.11 3.29 52.35
CA ALA A 35 7.69 2.28 53.26
C ALA A 35 9.23 2.18 53.22
N ILE A 36 9.92 3.01 52.42
CA ILE A 36 11.39 3.06 52.34
C ILE A 36 11.95 4.24 53.13
N CYS A 37 11.44 5.46 52.93
CA CYS A 37 11.91 6.66 53.63
C CYS A 37 10.97 7.11 54.76
N LEU A 38 9.80 6.49 54.90
CA LEU A 38 8.75 6.80 55.87
C LEU A 38 8.17 8.22 55.74
N GLU A 39 8.45 8.92 54.64
CA GLU A 39 7.91 10.24 54.34
C GLU A 39 6.57 10.17 53.59
N THR A 40 5.79 11.25 53.63
CA THR A 40 4.51 11.35 52.92
C THR A 40 4.70 11.16 51.40
N MET A 41 3.79 10.40 50.79
CA MET A 41 3.76 10.09 49.36
C MET A 41 3.38 11.31 48.51
N LYS A 42 4.33 12.23 48.35
CA LYS A 42 4.25 13.44 47.50
C LYS A 42 5.29 13.39 46.38
N GLY A 43 4.98 13.99 45.23
CA GLY A 43 5.91 14.09 44.09
C GLY A 43 5.90 12.87 43.17
N GLU A 44 7.07 12.49 42.62
CA GLU A 44 7.18 11.35 41.69
C GLU A 44 6.99 10.01 42.41
N LEU A 45 5.86 9.36 42.15
CA LEU A 45 5.54 8.04 42.70
C LEU A 45 5.77 6.95 41.64
N ALA A 46 6.00 5.73 42.09
CA ALA A 46 6.08 4.56 41.24
C ALA A 46 5.49 3.33 41.92
N THR A 47 4.86 2.47 41.11
CA THR A 47 4.37 1.16 41.53
C THR A 47 5.21 0.06 40.93
N LEU A 48 5.31 -1.06 41.64
CA LEU A 48 5.83 -2.31 41.12
C LEU A 48 4.70 -3.16 40.54
N SER A 49 5.06 -4.21 39.81
CA SER A 49 4.11 -5.23 39.29
C SER A 49 3.30 -5.93 40.38
N CYS A 50 3.73 -5.84 41.64
CA CYS A 50 2.98 -6.34 42.78
C CYS A 50 1.94 -5.36 43.36
N GLY A 51 1.86 -4.13 42.84
CA GLY A 51 0.89 -3.12 43.27
C GLY A 51 1.31 -2.25 44.47
N HIS A 52 2.51 -2.46 45.04
CA HIS A 52 3.02 -1.59 46.11
C HIS A 52 3.63 -0.31 45.54
N VAL A 53 3.31 0.83 46.17
CA VAL A 53 3.67 2.17 45.71
C VAL A 53 4.72 2.79 46.63
N PHE A 54 5.71 3.46 46.04
CA PHE A 54 6.82 4.15 46.72
C PHE A 54 7.16 5.44 45.96
N HIS A 55 8.04 6.30 46.49
CA HIS A 55 8.69 7.30 45.65
C HIS A 55 9.54 6.62 44.57
N TYR A 56 9.52 7.19 43.36
CA TYR A 56 10.26 6.64 42.22
C TYR A 56 11.76 6.49 42.51
N THR A 57 12.36 7.48 43.18
CA THR A 57 13.77 7.45 43.58
C THR A 57 14.06 6.39 44.63
N CYS A 58 13.19 6.23 45.63
CA CYS A 58 13.33 5.26 46.70
C CYS A 58 13.27 3.82 46.18
N VAL A 59 12.27 3.48 45.37
CA VAL A 59 12.15 2.12 44.83
C VAL A 59 13.25 1.80 43.83
N LYS A 60 13.69 2.77 43.02
CA LYS A 60 14.80 2.58 42.08
C LYS A 60 16.09 2.23 42.81
N ARG A 61 16.40 2.92 43.92
CA ARG A 61 17.56 2.61 44.78
C ARG A 61 17.45 1.24 45.44
N ALA A 62 16.28 0.91 45.99
CA ALA A 62 16.06 -0.38 46.66
C ALA A 62 16.27 -1.56 45.70
N LEU A 63 15.79 -1.45 44.46
CA LEU A 63 15.90 -2.49 43.45
C LEU A 63 17.31 -2.65 42.85
N THR A 64 18.18 -1.64 42.98
CA THR A 64 19.60 -1.76 42.63
C THR A 64 20.34 -2.67 43.63
N GLY A 65 19.96 -2.63 44.91
CA GLY A 65 20.56 -3.47 45.95
C GLY A 65 19.97 -4.88 46.00
N ARG A 66 18.64 -5.00 45.97
CA ARG A 66 17.92 -6.28 45.99
C ARG A 66 16.77 -6.27 44.98
N PRO A 67 16.74 -7.17 43.98
CA PRO A 67 15.71 -7.20 42.94
C PRO A 67 14.39 -7.83 43.45
N ALA A 68 13.84 -7.30 44.53
CA ALA A 68 12.60 -7.73 45.16
C ALA A 68 11.86 -6.55 45.80
N CYS A 69 10.52 -6.63 45.82
CA CYS A 69 9.70 -5.62 46.49
C CYS A 69 10.03 -5.54 48.00
N PRO A 70 10.28 -4.35 48.57
CA PRO A 70 10.56 -4.19 50.00
C PRO A 70 9.43 -4.65 50.93
N VAL A 71 8.19 -4.66 50.43
CA VAL A 71 7.01 -5.01 51.23
C VAL A 71 6.66 -6.50 51.07
N CYS A 72 6.40 -6.97 49.86
CA CYS A 72 5.91 -8.33 49.63
C CYS A 72 6.97 -9.31 49.08
N ARG A 73 8.22 -8.87 48.91
CA ARG A 73 9.37 -9.68 48.44
C ARG A 73 9.22 -10.34 47.07
N ARG A 74 8.16 -10.01 46.31
CA ARG A 74 7.99 -10.46 44.92
C ARG A 74 9.13 -9.91 44.06
N LYS A 75 9.68 -10.75 43.17
CA LYS A 75 10.77 -10.36 42.25
C LYS A 75 10.36 -9.10 41.47
N ALA A 76 11.23 -8.10 41.50
CA ALA A 76 11.01 -6.82 40.84
C ALA A 76 12.34 -6.31 40.30
N SER A 77 12.32 -5.69 39.12
CA SER A 77 13.50 -5.08 38.52
C SER A 77 13.29 -3.56 38.38
N PRO A 78 14.36 -2.75 38.32
CA PRO A 78 14.24 -1.30 38.11
C PRO A 78 13.45 -0.94 36.85
N ARG A 79 13.43 -1.83 35.84
CA ARG A 79 12.65 -1.67 34.60
C ARG A 79 11.15 -1.93 34.76
N SER A 80 10.76 -2.67 35.81
CA SER A 80 9.35 -2.98 36.12
C SER A 80 8.67 -1.94 37.03
N ALA A 81 9.38 -0.87 37.38
CA ALA A 81 8.81 0.25 38.13
C ALA A 81 8.07 1.19 37.17
N ILE A 82 6.76 1.28 37.32
CA ILE A 82 5.90 2.14 36.52
C ILE A 82 5.71 3.46 37.27
N ARG A 83 6.07 4.58 36.64
CA ARG A 83 5.84 5.92 37.21
C ARG A 83 4.35 6.24 37.21
N LEU A 84 3.88 6.79 38.33
CA LEU A 84 2.50 7.23 38.51
C LEU A 84 2.43 8.74 38.44
N TYR A 85 1.52 9.25 37.60
CA TYR A 85 1.20 10.67 37.48
C TYR A 85 -0.15 10.94 38.14
N LEU A 86 -0.19 10.79 39.47
CA LEU A 86 -1.38 11.07 40.27
C LEU A 86 -1.13 12.34 41.09
N PHE A 87 -1.95 13.36 40.90
CA PHE A 87 -1.96 14.54 41.77
C PHE A 87 -2.74 14.21 43.03
N VAL A 88 -2.05 13.66 44.05
CA VAL A 88 -2.64 13.51 45.38
C VAL A 88 -2.44 14.83 46.12
N GLU A 89 -3.45 15.70 46.09
CA GLU A 89 -3.46 16.88 46.96
C GLU A 89 -3.52 16.40 48.42
N ALA A 90 -2.46 16.68 49.17
CA ALA A 90 -2.39 16.36 50.58
C ALA A 90 -3.50 17.13 51.31
N ARG A 91 -4.48 16.41 51.87
CA ARG A 91 -5.45 16.99 52.82
C ARG A 91 -4.66 17.73 53.90
N GLN A 92 -4.71 19.06 53.88
CA GLN A 92 -4.06 19.89 54.90
C GLN A 92 -4.63 19.52 56.26
N LYS A 93 -3.78 18.98 57.15
CA LYS A 93 -4.09 18.83 58.57
C LYS A 93 -4.40 20.22 59.11
N ARG A 94 -5.69 20.53 59.28
CA ARG A 94 -6.14 21.72 60.01
C ARG A 94 -5.76 21.52 61.48
N SER A 95 -4.62 22.07 61.90
CA SER A 95 -4.34 22.24 63.31
C SER A 95 -5.35 23.23 63.87
N CYS A 96 -6.20 22.77 64.78
CA CYS A 96 -7.07 23.65 65.55
C CYS A 96 -6.18 24.57 66.41
N LYS A 97 -6.07 25.85 66.06
CA LYS A 97 -5.46 26.89 66.91
C LYS A 97 -6.47 27.31 67.98
N CYS A 98 -6.77 26.45 68.93
CA CYS A 98 -7.48 26.87 70.13
C CYS A 98 -6.57 26.71 71.35
N LYS A 99 -6.38 27.81 72.10
CA LYS A 99 -5.48 27.85 73.29
C LYS A 99 -6.25 27.42 74.55
N HIS A 100 -6.80 26.21 74.58
CA HIS A 100 -7.54 25.75 75.76
C HIS A 100 -6.73 24.72 76.55
N ARG A 101 -6.44 25.02 77.82
CA ARG A 101 -5.70 24.16 78.77
C ARG A 101 -6.60 23.20 79.55
N SER A 102 -7.89 23.07 79.20
CA SER A 102 -8.86 22.31 79.99
C SER A 102 -9.69 21.37 79.11
N HIS A 103 -9.53 20.07 79.33
CA HIS A 103 -10.18 18.95 78.65
C HIS A 103 -11.68 18.78 79.00
N SER A 104 -12.47 19.85 79.07
CA SER A 104 -13.88 19.74 79.50
C SER A 104 -14.93 19.97 78.40
N ASN A 105 -14.55 19.99 77.11
CA ASN A 105 -15.54 19.70 76.06
C ASN A 105 -14.90 19.22 74.74
N ARG A 106 -14.56 17.92 74.66
CA ARG A 106 -14.15 17.26 73.41
C ARG A 106 -15.29 17.17 72.39
N GLN A 107 -16.54 17.24 72.84
CA GLN A 107 -17.73 17.03 72.02
C GLN A 107 -18.08 18.29 71.22
N ALA A 108 -18.02 19.49 71.83
CA ALA A 108 -18.24 20.76 71.13
C ALA A 108 -17.24 21.03 70.00
N CYS A 109 -15.94 20.73 70.20
CA CYS A 109 -14.94 20.94 69.15
C CYS A 109 -15.01 19.86 68.04
N ARG A 110 -15.50 18.65 68.35
CA ARG A 110 -15.80 17.60 67.36
C ARG A 110 -17.06 17.93 66.55
N GLU A 111 -18.10 18.45 67.18
CA GLU A 111 -19.35 18.85 66.52
C GLU A 111 -19.15 20.08 65.64
N GLU A 112 -18.37 21.07 66.08
CA GLU A 112 -18.03 22.24 65.25
C GLU A 112 -17.14 21.86 64.05
N ALA A 113 -16.18 20.94 64.23
CA ALA A 113 -15.42 20.38 63.10
C ALA A 113 -16.28 19.53 62.15
N ARG A 114 -17.25 18.75 62.67
CA ARG A 114 -18.20 17.95 61.87
C ARG A 114 -19.20 18.83 61.11
N HIS A 115 -19.75 19.85 61.76
CA HIS A 115 -20.63 20.85 61.12
C HIS A 115 -19.88 21.65 60.07
N ASN A 116 -18.60 22.00 60.30
CA ASN A 116 -17.80 22.74 59.33
C ASN A 116 -17.37 21.86 58.13
N VAL A 117 -17.11 20.56 58.32
CA VAL A 117 -16.85 19.62 57.20
C VAL A 117 -18.12 19.34 56.39
N LEU A 118 -19.26 19.11 57.04
CA LEU A 118 -20.54 18.90 56.35
C LEU A 118 -21.02 20.19 55.65
N ALA A 119 -20.86 21.37 56.27
CA ALA A 119 -21.20 22.64 55.66
C ALA A 119 -20.29 22.98 54.46
N ARG A 120 -18.97 22.71 54.55
CA ARG A 120 -18.05 22.89 53.41
C ARG A 120 -18.37 21.93 52.28
N SER A 121 -18.56 20.64 52.58
CA SER A 121 -18.96 19.64 51.59
C SER A 121 -20.30 19.98 50.94
N ALA A 122 -21.28 20.44 51.71
CA ALA A 122 -22.58 20.89 51.22
C ALA A 122 -22.48 22.18 50.38
N SER A 123 -21.55 23.09 50.69
CA SER A 123 -21.31 24.31 49.88
C SER A 123 -20.52 24.05 48.59
N GLU A 124 -19.64 23.04 48.58
CA GLU A 124 -18.78 22.70 47.43
C GLU A 124 -19.48 21.79 46.41
N LEU A 125 -20.47 20.99 46.85
CA LEU A 125 -21.27 20.10 46.00
C LEU A 125 -22.03 20.83 44.87
N PRO A 126 -22.79 21.92 45.13
CA PRO A 126 -23.46 22.68 44.07
C PRO A 126 -22.49 23.24 43.03
N GLU A 127 -21.35 23.77 43.47
CA GLU A 127 -20.34 24.33 42.57
C GLU A 127 -19.67 23.23 41.74
N ARG A 128 -19.45 22.05 42.34
CA ARG A 128 -18.96 20.86 41.62
C ARG A 128 -19.98 20.33 40.62
N MET A 129 -21.27 20.30 40.97
CA MET A 129 -22.34 19.91 40.05
C MET A 129 -22.50 20.92 38.90
N LYS A 130 -22.32 22.22 39.18
CA LYS A 130 -22.32 23.27 38.16
C LYS A 130 -21.15 23.11 37.19
N LYS A 131 -19.93 22.87 37.69
CA LYS A 131 -18.77 22.54 36.85
C LYS A 131 -19.00 21.28 36.02
N MET A 132 -19.53 20.22 36.63
CA MET A 132 -19.85 18.97 35.93
C MET A 132 -20.89 19.18 34.82
N ARG A 133 -21.91 20.01 35.06
CA ARG A 133 -22.91 20.36 34.04
C ARG A 133 -22.29 21.09 32.86
N VAL A 134 -21.43 22.07 33.11
CA VAL A 134 -20.71 22.79 32.04
C VAL A 134 -19.82 21.84 31.24
N GLU A 135 -19.13 20.90 31.89
CA GLU A 135 -18.35 19.89 31.19
C GLU A 135 -19.22 18.93 30.37
N LEU A 136 -20.38 18.52 30.89
CA LEU A 136 -21.33 17.69 30.15
C LEU A 136 -21.88 18.44 28.91
N ASP A 137 -22.19 19.73 29.05
CA ASP A 137 -22.63 20.57 27.93
C ASP A 137 -21.53 20.68 26.86
N ARG A 138 -20.26 20.85 27.26
CA ARG A 138 -19.11 20.82 26.34
C ARG A 138 -18.97 19.49 25.61
N ILE A 139 -19.11 18.37 26.33
CA ILE A 139 -19.02 17.02 25.74
C ILE A 139 -20.15 16.80 24.74
N ASN A 140 -21.39 17.19 25.08
CA ASN A 140 -22.54 17.06 24.18
C ASN A 140 -22.35 17.90 22.91
N GLU A 141 -21.78 19.09 23.02
CA GLU A 141 -21.48 19.94 21.87
C GLU A 141 -20.43 19.32 20.96
N ILE A 142 -19.31 18.84 21.53
CA ILE A 142 -18.29 18.11 20.78
C ILE A 142 -18.89 16.89 20.08
N GLN A 143 -19.75 16.14 20.76
CA GLN A 143 -20.41 14.97 20.19
C GLN A 143 -21.28 15.35 18.99
N ARG A 144 -22.11 16.40 19.10
CA ARG A 144 -22.95 16.89 17.99
C ARG A 144 -22.12 17.29 16.77
N MET A 145 -21.07 18.08 17.00
CA MET A 145 -20.16 18.51 15.93
C MET A 145 -19.45 17.33 15.28
N THR A 146 -18.97 16.38 16.09
CA THR A 146 -18.30 15.17 15.60
C THR A 146 -19.25 14.29 14.80
N SER A 147 -20.50 14.11 15.24
CA SER A 147 -21.51 13.35 14.50
C SER A 147 -21.91 13.99 13.16
N SER A 148 -21.96 15.32 13.09
CA SER A 148 -22.20 16.03 11.83
C SER A 148 -21.03 15.83 10.86
N HIS A 149 -19.80 15.99 11.35
CA HIS A 149 -18.60 15.79 10.56
C HIS A 149 -18.42 14.32 10.11
N SER A 150 -18.74 13.35 10.96
CA SER A 150 -18.67 11.93 10.61
C SER A 150 -19.64 11.60 9.47
N PHE A 151 -20.87 12.12 9.54
CA PHE A 151 -21.87 11.93 8.49
C PHE A 151 -21.46 12.56 7.16
N GLN A 152 -20.84 13.75 7.19
CA GLN A 152 -20.31 14.39 5.98
C GLN A 152 -19.21 13.54 5.33
N LEU A 153 -18.26 13.06 6.13
CA LEU A 153 -17.16 12.20 5.65
C LEU A 153 -17.67 10.87 5.09
N GLU A 154 -18.66 10.24 5.74
CA GLU A 154 -19.28 9.00 5.25
C GLU A 154 -19.93 9.21 3.87
N ASN A 155 -20.65 10.32 3.69
CA ASN A 155 -21.25 10.66 2.39
C ASN A 155 -20.20 10.95 1.31
N GLU A 156 -19.13 11.69 1.64
CA GLU A 156 -18.03 11.93 0.71
C GLU A 156 -17.34 10.61 0.32
N LEU A 157 -17.10 9.73 1.28
CA LEU A 157 -16.50 8.43 1.06
C LEU A 157 -17.38 7.55 0.15
N ALA A 158 -18.69 7.53 0.38
CA ALA A 158 -19.64 6.83 -0.49
C ALA A 158 -19.63 7.38 -1.93
N ARG A 159 -19.59 8.71 -2.10
CA ARG A 159 -19.48 9.34 -3.44
C ARG A 159 -18.16 8.97 -4.13
N ARG A 160 -17.05 9.01 -3.39
CA ARG A 160 -15.72 8.63 -3.91
C ARG A 160 -15.66 7.17 -4.32
N GLN A 161 -16.25 6.28 -3.52
CA GLN A 161 -16.36 4.85 -3.85
C GLN A 161 -17.18 4.63 -5.12
N GLN A 162 -18.34 5.28 -5.24
CA GLN A 162 -19.16 5.20 -6.45
C GLN A 162 -18.39 5.70 -7.69
N GLN A 163 -17.65 6.80 -7.55
CA GLN A 163 -16.81 7.32 -8.63
C GLN A 163 -15.72 6.30 -9.01
N GLN A 164 -15.08 5.67 -8.03
CA GLN A 164 -14.05 4.66 -8.26
C GLN A 164 -14.62 3.42 -8.97
N GLU A 165 -15.82 2.99 -8.61
CA GLU A 165 -16.49 1.89 -9.32
C GLU A 165 -16.80 2.26 -10.78
N GLN A 166 -17.26 3.48 -11.03
CA GLN A 166 -17.54 3.94 -12.39
C GLN A 166 -16.27 4.02 -13.24
N THR A 167 -15.18 4.59 -12.71
CA THR A 167 -13.90 4.65 -13.43
C THR A 167 -13.33 3.26 -13.69
N MET A 168 -13.47 2.33 -12.73
CA MET A 168 -13.07 0.94 -12.91
C MET A 168 -13.85 0.26 -14.04
N ARG A 169 -15.17 0.49 -14.14
CA ARG A 169 -15.98 -0.02 -15.27
C ARG A 169 -15.55 0.58 -16.61
N GLN A 170 -15.21 1.87 -16.65
CA GLN A 170 -14.68 2.53 -17.85
C GLN A 170 -13.33 1.92 -18.27
N ILE A 171 -12.41 1.73 -17.34
CA ILE A 171 -11.11 1.09 -17.59
C ILE A 171 -11.33 -0.33 -18.15
N GLN A 172 -12.23 -1.12 -17.56
CA GLN A 172 -12.55 -2.46 -18.06
C GLN A 172 -13.19 -2.46 -19.46
N HIS A 173 -13.93 -1.41 -19.83
CA HIS A 173 -14.45 -1.27 -21.18
C HIS A 173 -13.33 -0.98 -22.18
N VAL A 174 -12.47 0.00 -21.88
CA VAL A 174 -11.32 0.35 -22.72
C VAL A 174 -10.36 -0.83 -22.89
N GLN A 175 -10.11 -1.58 -21.82
CA GLN A 175 -9.26 -2.78 -21.86
C GLN A 175 -9.80 -3.83 -22.83
N ARG A 176 -11.12 -4.07 -22.82
CA ARG A 176 -11.76 -5.00 -23.77
C ARG A 176 -11.63 -4.54 -25.22
N GLU A 177 -11.77 -3.24 -25.48
CA GLU A 177 -11.57 -2.68 -26.82
C GLU A 177 -10.11 -2.83 -27.28
N LEU A 178 -9.16 -2.59 -26.38
CA LEU A 178 -7.73 -2.79 -26.64
C LEU A 178 -7.43 -4.27 -26.97
N ASP A 179 -7.99 -5.22 -26.22
CA ASP A 179 -7.81 -6.65 -26.48
C ASP A 179 -8.39 -7.06 -27.84
N ARG A 180 -9.58 -6.55 -28.19
CA ARG A 180 -10.19 -6.76 -29.52
C ARG A 180 -9.29 -6.21 -30.64
N ALA A 181 -8.74 -5.01 -30.47
CA ALA A 181 -7.82 -4.40 -31.42
C ALA A 181 -6.52 -5.21 -31.55
N ASN A 182 -5.97 -5.69 -30.43
CA ASN A 182 -4.75 -6.50 -30.40
C ASN A 182 -4.93 -7.84 -31.14
N VAL A 183 -6.08 -8.51 -30.99
CA VAL A 183 -6.38 -9.73 -31.74
C VAL A 183 -6.42 -9.46 -33.26
N LYS A 184 -7.06 -8.36 -33.69
CA LYS A 184 -7.08 -7.96 -35.10
C LYS A 184 -5.68 -7.68 -35.62
N LEU A 185 -4.88 -6.93 -34.85
CA LEU A 185 -3.51 -6.58 -35.20
C LEU A 185 -2.64 -7.85 -35.36
N LYS A 186 -2.72 -8.81 -34.43
CA LYS A 186 -2.02 -10.10 -34.55
C LYS A 186 -2.40 -10.88 -35.81
N ARG A 187 -3.70 -10.90 -36.17
CA ARG A 187 -4.16 -11.55 -37.41
C ARG A 187 -3.58 -10.88 -38.65
N LEU A 188 -3.61 -9.54 -38.70
CA LEU A 188 -3.05 -8.78 -39.81
C LEU A 188 -1.53 -8.95 -39.92
N GLN A 189 -0.82 -8.98 -38.79
CA GLN A 189 0.62 -9.29 -38.77
C GLN A 189 0.89 -10.68 -39.37
N HIS A 190 0.14 -11.70 -38.97
CA HIS A 190 0.32 -13.05 -39.51
C HIS A 190 0.08 -13.11 -41.03
N ILE A 191 -0.99 -12.47 -41.52
CA ILE A 191 -1.29 -12.38 -42.95
C ILE A 191 -0.15 -11.66 -43.69
N ALA A 192 0.36 -10.55 -43.15
CA ALA A 192 1.47 -9.82 -43.74
C ALA A 192 2.75 -10.67 -43.83
N THR A 193 3.07 -11.43 -42.77
CA THR A 193 4.22 -12.35 -42.76
C THR A 193 4.08 -13.45 -43.82
N LEU A 194 2.90 -14.09 -43.93
CA LEU A 194 2.63 -15.11 -44.94
C LEU A 194 2.67 -14.54 -46.37
N SER A 195 2.07 -13.36 -46.57
CA SER A 195 2.10 -12.68 -47.87
C SER A 195 3.53 -12.35 -48.29
N TYR A 196 4.36 -11.91 -47.33
CA TYR A 196 5.77 -11.63 -47.57
C TYR A 196 6.56 -12.90 -47.95
N SER A 197 6.37 -14.02 -47.24
CA SER A 197 7.06 -15.27 -47.57
C SER A 197 6.65 -15.80 -48.95
N GLN A 198 5.35 -15.78 -49.27
CA GLN A 198 4.85 -16.18 -50.59
C GLN A 198 5.40 -15.30 -51.71
N CYS A 199 5.43 -13.97 -51.52
CA CYS A 199 6.02 -13.06 -52.48
C CYS A 199 7.51 -13.33 -52.70
N ARG A 200 8.23 -13.67 -51.63
CA ARG A 200 9.66 -14.02 -51.70
C ARG A 200 9.86 -15.33 -52.46
N GLU A 201 9.10 -16.37 -52.17
CA GLU A 201 9.14 -17.66 -52.87
C GLU A 201 8.83 -17.50 -54.36
N ALA A 202 7.77 -16.76 -54.71
CA ALA A 202 7.41 -16.46 -56.09
C ALA A 202 8.53 -15.72 -56.84
N LYS A 203 9.23 -14.79 -56.17
CA LYS A 203 10.41 -14.12 -56.75
C LYS A 203 11.55 -15.10 -57.02
N HIS A 204 11.86 -16.00 -56.08
CA HIS A 204 12.89 -17.02 -56.27
C HIS A 204 12.54 -17.97 -57.44
N ALA A 205 11.29 -18.45 -57.49
CA ALA A 205 10.81 -19.30 -58.57
C ALA A 205 10.89 -18.59 -59.94
N ASN A 206 10.60 -17.29 -59.99
CA ASN A 206 10.70 -16.50 -61.22
C ASN A 206 12.17 -16.33 -61.67
N VAL A 207 13.10 -16.08 -60.74
CA VAL A 207 14.54 -16.04 -61.05
C VAL A 207 15.03 -17.38 -61.59
N GLU A 208 14.62 -18.50 -60.96
CA GLU A 208 14.97 -19.84 -61.42
C GLU A 208 14.37 -20.15 -62.81
N PHE A 209 13.09 -19.82 -63.03
CA PHE A 209 12.42 -19.97 -64.32
C PHE A 209 13.15 -19.16 -65.41
N LYS A 210 13.48 -17.89 -65.13
CA LYS A 210 14.26 -17.05 -66.06
C LYS A 210 15.61 -17.66 -66.40
N SER A 211 16.32 -18.21 -65.42
CA SER A 211 17.61 -18.89 -65.64
C SER A 211 17.46 -20.13 -66.54
N LYS A 212 16.43 -20.95 -66.32
CA LYS A 212 16.11 -22.12 -67.16
C LYS A 212 15.76 -21.74 -68.59
N VAL A 213 14.90 -20.73 -68.78
CA VAL A 213 14.54 -20.19 -70.11
C VAL A 213 15.79 -19.68 -70.83
N GLN A 214 16.64 -18.95 -70.11
CA GLN A 214 17.88 -18.43 -70.68
C GLN A 214 18.82 -19.56 -71.13
N THR A 215 19.00 -20.58 -70.28
CA THR A 215 19.84 -21.75 -70.59
C THR A 215 19.29 -22.54 -71.78
N ALA A 216 17.96 -22.69 -71.88
CA ALA A 216 17.32 -23.31 -73.05
C ALA A 216 17.55 -22.49 -74.33
N ALA A 217 17.42 -21.16 -74.25
CA ALA A 217 17.71 -20.26 -75.36
C ALA A 217 19.18 -20.30 -75.80
N ASP A 218 20.12 -20.44 -74.85
CA ASP A 218 21.55 -20.61 -75.14
C ASP A 218 21.83 -21.95 -75.86
N ARG A 219 21.25 -23.06 -75.38
CA ARG A 219 21.35 -24.38 -76.04
C ARG A 219 20.80 -24.37 -77.47
N LEU A 220 19.65 -23.74 -77.69
CA LEU A 220 19.08 -23.57 -79.02
C LEU A 220 20.01 -22.76 -79.94
N ARG A 221 20.63 -21.68 -79.44
CA ARG A 221 21.62 -20.91 -80.21
C ARG A 221 22.85 -21.75 -80.58
N GLU A 222 23.30 -22.62 -79.69
CA GLU A 222 24.45 -23.50 -79.92
C GLU A 222 24.15 -24.55 -81.00
N LEU A 223 23.00 -25.23 -80.93
CA LEU A 223 22.54 -26.15 -81.98
C LEU A 223 22.43 -25.45 -83.36
N MET A 224 21.90 -24.22 -83.38
CA MET A 224 21.82 -23.41 -84.59
C MET A 224 23.20 -23.01 -85.16
N ARG A 225 24.21 -22.83 -84.30
CA ARG A 225 25.61 -22.60 -84.73
C ARG A 225 26.24 -23.86 -85.33
N GLY A 226 25.90 -25.04 -84.81
CA GLY A 226 26.33 -26.34 -85.37
C GLY A 226 25.74 -26.61 -86.75
N CYS A 227 24.46 -26.29 -86.96
CA CYS A 227 23.75 -26.49 -88.23
C CYS A 227 24.27 -25.61 -89.39
N ARG A 228 24.97 -24.50 -89.09
CA ARG A 228 25.67 -23.68 -90.09
C ARG A 228 26.83 -24.38 -90.79
N ARG A 229 27.27 -25.55 -90.29
CA ARG A 229 28.36 -26.32 -90.90
C ARG A 229 27.90 -27.36 -91.93
N SER A 230 26.57 -27.53 -92.17
CA SER A 230 26.05 -28.59 -93.07
C SER A 230 24.71 -28.30 -93.80
N CYS A 231 24.27 -27.04 -93.97
CA CYS A 231 22.92 -26.76 -94.48
C CYS A 231 22.79 -26.41 -95.97
N CYS A 232 21.76 -26.99 -96.61
CA CYS A 232 21.27 -26.71 -97.96
C CYS A 232 20.32 -25.48 -98.01
N PRO A 233 19.97 -24.95 -99.21
CA PRO A 233 19.25 -23.67 -99.38
C PRO A 233 17.90 -23.56 -98.64
N GLY A 234 17.16 -24.67 -98.52
CA GLY A 234 15.85 -24.73 -97.84
C GLY A 234 15.91 -24.60 -96.31
N CYS A 235 17.08 -24.75 -95.69
CA CYS A 235 17.26 -24.60 -94.25
C CYS A 235 17.47 -23.13 -93.81
N SER A 236 17.72 -22.20 -94.74
CA SER A 236 18.02 -20.80 -94.41
C SER A 236 16.82 -20.02 -93.88
N THR A 237 15.62 -20.27 -94.42
CA THR A 237 14.36 -19.60 -94.02
C THR A 237 13.86 -20.09 -92.68
N LYS A 238 13.78 -21.43 -92.48
CA LYS A 238 13.46 -22.04 -91.18
C LYS A 238 14.45 -21.64 -90.08
N GLY A 239 15.73 -21.48 -90.43
CA GLY A 239 16.75 -21.03 -89.49
C GLY A 239 16.67 -19.54 -89.12
N ALA A 240 16.13 -18.69 -90.00
CA ALA A 240 15.87 -17.29 -89.70
C ALA A 240 14.66 -17.12 -88.78
N GLU A 241 13.60 -17.90 -88.99
CA GLU A 241 12.40 -17.92 -88.16
C GLU A 241 12.70 -18.46 -86.75
N MET A 242 13.45 -19.57 -86.65
CA MET A 242 13.90 -20.11 -85.36
C MET A 242 14.80 -19.13 -84.59
N LYS A 243 15.64 -18.34 -85.28
CA LYS A 243 16.44 -17.28 -84.64
C LYS A 243 15.59 -16.15 -84.07
N ARG A 244 14.50 -15.76 -84.76
CA ARG A 244 13.55 -14.77 -84.23
C ARG A 244 12.88 -15.29 -82.96
N VAL A 245 12.39 -16.53 -82.96
CA VAL A 245 11.76 -17.16 -81.78
C VAL A 245 12.73 -17.20 -80.59
N VAL A 246 14.00 -17.54 -80.82
CA VAL A 246 15.03 -17.56 -79.77
C VAL A 246 15.37 -16.15 -79.25
N GLN A 247 15.36 -15.14 -80.13
CA GLN A 247 15.54 -13.73 -79.73
C GLN A 247 14.33 -13.20 -78.95
N GLU A 248 13.11 -13.56 -79.32
CA GLU A 248 11.89 -13.20 -78.58
C GLU A 248 11.85 -13.89 -77.20
N LEU A 249 12.21 -15.18 -77.12
CA LEU A 249 12.36 -15.90 -75.86
C LEU A 249 13.41 -15.23 -74.95
N ALA A 250 14.55 -14.79 -75.49
CA ALA A 250 15.58 -14.07 -74.73
C ALA A 250 15.21 -12.61 -74.40
N ALA A 251 14.34 -11.96 -75.19
CA ALA A 251 13.84 -10.61 -74.90
C ALA A 251 12.75 -10.64 -73.82
N SER A 252 11.92 -11.67 -73.81
CA SER A 252 10.84 -11.88 -72.83
C SER A 252 11.34 -12.14 -71.40
N SER A 253 12.60 -12.57 -71.24
CA SER A 253 13.25 -12.72 -69.92
C SER A 253 13.77 -11.39 -69.34
N GLY A 254 14.00 -10.39 -70.20
CA GLY A 254 14.57 -9.08 -69.86
C GLY A 254 13.58 -7.97 -69.49
N SER A 255 12.28 -8.13 -69.79
CA SER A 255 11.29 -7.13 -69.38
C SER A 255 11.03 -7.24 -67.88
N GLY A 256 11.49 -6.24 -67.12
CA GLY A 256 11.22 -6.11 -65.69
C GLY A 256 9.72 -6.25 -65.44
N SER A 257 9.36 -7.29 -64.68
CA SER A 257 7.99 -7.51 -64.22
C SER A 257 7.49 -6.24 -63.53
N CYS A 258 6.25 -5.86 -63.81
CA CYS A 258 5.47 -4.76 -63.23
C CYS A 258 5.76 -4.40 -61.76
N CYS A 259 6.19 -5.37 -60.94
CA CYS A 259 6.60 -5.21 -59.55
C CYS A 259 7.74 -4.19 -59.29
N THR A 260 8.74 -4.00 -60.16
CA THR A 260 9.80 -2.99 -59.93
C THR A 260 9.30 -1.55 -60.03
N ARG A 261 8.18 -1.32 -60.74
CA ARG A 261 7.54 0.01 -60.85
C ARG A 261 6.60 0.31 -59.69
N HIS A 262 6.00 -0.71 -59.06
CA HIS A 262 5.15 -0.53 -57.88
C HIS A 262 5.95 -0.23 -56.60
N VAL A 263 7.17 -0.76 -56.45
CA VAL A 263 8.03 -0.46 -55.30
C VAL A 263 8.44 1.03 -55.22
N ARG A 264 8.50 1.75 -56.36
CA ARG A 264 8.80 3.20 -56.38
C ARG A 264 7.57 4.10 -56.23
N ARG A 265 6.36 3.60 -56.44
CA ARG A 265 5.11 4.41 -56.39
C ARG A 265 4.22 4.12 -55.18
N GLY A 266 4.41 3.00 -54.48
CA GLY A 266 3.72 2.68 -53.24
C GLY A 266 4.69 2.70 -52.06
N GLY A 267 4.85 3.85 -51.42
CA GLY A 267 5.62 4.01 -50.19
C GLY A 267 5.03 3.15 -49.06
N ILE A 268 5.61 1.96 -48.87
CA ILE A 268 5.41 1.11 -47.68
C ILE A 268 6.77 0.78 -47.03
N THR A 269 7.89 1.19 -47.64
CA THR A 269 9.23 1.01 -47.05
C THR A 269 9.59 2.05 -45.98
N ASP A 270 8.80 3.11 -45.78
CA ASP A 270 9.11 4.18 -44.80
C ASP A 270 8.42 3.98 -43.42
N VAL A 271 7.58 2.95 -43.26
CA VAL A 271 6.86 2.70 -41.99
C VAL A 271 7.52 1.60 -41.15
N ALA A 272 8.18 0.64 -41.79
CA ALA A 272 8.86 -0.45 -41.08
C ALA A 272 10.16 0.01 -40.37
N GLU A 273 10.85 1.03 -40.88
CA GLU A 273 12.03 1.61 -40.22
C GLU A 273 11.69 2.62 -39.12
N ARG A 274 10.48 3.21 -39.10
CA ARG A 274 10.04 4.14 -38.04
C ARG A 274 9.43 3.47 -36.82
N LEU A 275 9.15 2.16 -36.87
CA LEU A 275 8.54 1.39 -35.77
C LEU A 275 9.50 0.38 -35.15
N ALA A 276 10.80 0.46 -35.47
CA ALA A 276 11.85 -0.19 -34.69
C ALA A 276 12.02 0.54 -33.35
N TRP A 277 11.22 0.12 -32.37
CA TRP A 277 11.51 0.09 -30.94
C TRP A 277 12.85 0.69 -30.53
N HIS A 278 12.83 1.96 -30.12
CA HIS A 278 13.87 2.55 -29.29
C HIS A 278 13.55 2.25 -27.82
N PRO A 279 14.39 1.50 -27.08
CA PRO A 279 14.40 1.59 -25.64
C PRO A 279 15.20 2.84 -25.25
N TYR A 280 14.61 3.66 -24.37
CA TYR A 280 15.27 4.48 -23.35
C TYR A 280 16.81 4.64 -23.44
N HIS A 281 17.31 5.84 -23.75
CA HIS A 281 18.11 6.68 -22.83
C HIS A 281 18.43 8.07 -23.43
N PRO A 282 18.64 9.11 -22.60
CA PRO A 282 18.74 10.51 -22.97
C PRO A 282 20.19 10.92 -23.26
N GLY A 283 20.40 11.84 -24.21
CA GLY A 283 21.75 12.32 -24.53
C GLY A 283 21.75 13.41 -25.58
N SER A 284 22.11 14.60 -25.13
CA SER A 284 22.28 15.88 -25.84
C SER A 284 23.43 15.90 -26.88
N CYS A 285 23.39 16.90 -27.77
CA CYS A 285 24.43 17.42 -28.71
C CYS A 285 24.57 16.67 -30.05
N ARG A 286 24.78 17.31 -31.22
CA ARG A 286 25.08 18.70 -31.63
C ARG A 286 24.90 18.82 -33.16
N ASN A 287 24.68 20.06 -33.62
CA ASN A 287 24.77 20.61 -35.00
C ASN A 287 25.62 19.83 -36.03
N VAL A 288 25.13 19.72 -37.27
CA VAL A 288 25.44 20.58 -38.44
C VAL A 288 24.24 20.58 -39.38
#